data_AF-A0A7Y2AHZ8-F1
#
_entry.id   AF-A0A7Y2AHZ8-F1
#
_cell.length_a   1.000
_cell.length_b   1.000
_cell.length_c   1.000
_cell.angle_alpha   90.00
_cell.angle_beta   90.00
_cell.angle_gamma   90.00
#
_symmetry.space_group_name_H-M   'P 1'
#
loop_
_entity.id
_entity.type
_entity.pdbx_description
1 polymer ?
#
loop_
_entity_poly.entity_id
_entity_poly.type
_entity_poly.pdbx_seq_one_letter_code
_entity_poly.pdbx_strand_id
1 'polypeptide(L)'
;DEFRKSGVSGIVSVLVGVLVSFAVGAMVAFAFGYRDAISLATIGGGAATYIVGPVTGTALGASSDVAALSVAIGLIKSILVMTLTPLIAPHIGLNNPRSALIFGGLMGTTSGVAGGLAATDPKLVPYGAMTATFYTGLGCLLGPSVVFIGLRAIFG
;
A
#
# COMPACT_ATOMS: atom_id res chain seq x y z
N ASP A 1 9.98 -4.52 26.46
CA ASP A 1 9.97 -5.58 25.44
C ASP A 1 8.79 -5.58 24.49
N GLU A 2 7.55 -5.40 24.96
CA GLU A 2 6.36 -5.49 24.11
C GLU A 2 6.28 -4.39 23.03
N PHE A 3 6.72 -3.16 23.34
CA PHE A 3 6.91 -2.08 22.36
C PHE A 3 7.94 -2.44 21.28
N ARG A 4 9.06 -3.08 21.64
CA ARG A 4 10.11 -3.48 20.69
C ARG A 4 9.62 -4.60 19.77
N LYS A 5 8.92 -5.61 20.33
CA LYS A 5 8.29 -6.69 19.55
C LYS A 5 7.18 -6.17 18.63
N SER A 6 6.38 -5.20 19.09
CA SER A 6 5.33 -4.57 18.30
C SER A 6 5.90 -3.70 17.17
N GLY A 7 6.98 -2.97 17.43
CA GLY A 7 7.70 -2.20 16.41
C GLY A 7 8.28 -3.06 15.30
N VAL A 8 8.91 -4.19 15.63
CA VAL A 8 9.42 -5.14 14.62
C VAL A 8 8.28 -5.70 13.77
N SER A 9 7.15 -6.06 14.39
CA SER A 9 5.97 -6.56 13.66
C SER A 9 5.44 -5.50 12.69
N GLY A 10 5.41 -4.23 13.10
CA GLY A 10 5.02 -3.10 12.25
C GLY A 10 5.95 -2.91 11.04
N ILE A 11 7.27 -2.92 11.25
CA ILE A 11 8.25 -2.76 10.16
C ILE A 11 8.13 -3.89 9.14
N VAL A 12 8.04 -5.14 9.61
CA VAL A 12 7.87 -6.30 8.72
C VAL A 12 6.56 -6.19 7.95
N SER A 13 5.46 -5.81 8.61
CA SER A 13 4.17 -5.64 7.95
C SER A 13 4.21 -4.58 6.85
N VAL A 14 4.89 -3.46 7.08
CA VAL A 14 5.06 -2.40 6.07
C VAL A 14 5.83 -2.92 4.85
N LEU A 15 6.98 -3.55 5.06
CA LEU A 15 7.79 -4.09 3.97
C LEU A 15 7.02 -5.12 3.13
N VAL A 16 6.40 -6.10 3.81
CA VAL A 16 5.62 -7.14 3.15
C VAL A 16 4.43 -6.53 2.41
N GLY A 17 3.68 -5.64 3.05
CA GLY A 17 2.50 -5.01 2.46
C GLY A 17 2.82 -4.21 1.20
N VAL A 18 3.94 -3.46 1.20
CA VAL A 18 4.39 -2.68 0.03
C VAL A 18 4.74 -3.65 -1.10
N LEU A 19 5.64 -4.61 -0.85
CA LEU A 19 6.12 -5.52 -1.89
C LEU A 19 4.99 -6.37 -2.48
N VAL A 20 4.09 -6.89 -1.63
CA VAL A 20 2.93 -7.67 -2.09
C VAL A 20 1.99 -6.80 -2.93
N SER A 21 1.71 -5.56 -2.51
CA SER A 21 0.81 -4.69 -3.29
C SER A 21 1.40 -4.33 -4.65
N PHE A 22 2.70 -4.04 -4.72
CA PHE A 22 3.39 -3.82 -5.99
C PHE A 22 3.36 -5.06 -6.88
N ALA A 23 3.68 -6.24 -6.32
CA ALA A 23 3.68 -7.49 -7.07
C ALA A 23 2.29 -7.82 -7.61
N VAL A 24 1.25 -7.75 -6.78
CA VAL A 24 -0.14 -8.00 -7.19
C VAL A 24 -0.59 -6.99 -8.25
N GLY A 25 -0.34 -5.70 -8.03
CA GLY A 25 -0.70 -4.67 -9.01
C GLY A 25 0.02 -4.84 -10.35
N ALA A 26 1.31 -5.16 -10.33
CA ALA A 26 2.08 -5.42 -11.54
C ALA A 26 1.60 -6.71 -12.26
N MET A 27 1.30 -7.78 -11.52
CA MET A 27 0.74 -9.01 -12.12
C MET A 27 -0.62 -8.76 -12.78
N VAL A 28 -1.49 -7.99 -12.13
CA VAL A 28 -2.79 -7.62 -12.72
C VAL A 28 -2.58 -6.74 -13.95
N ALA A 29 -1.73 -5.71 -13.87
CA ALA A 29 -1.41 -4.88 -15.03
C ALA A 29 -0.88 -5.71 -16.21
N PHE A 30 -0.02 -6.68 -15.94
CA PHE A 30 0.51 -7.60 -16.93
C PHE A 30 -0.58 -8.46 -17.57
N ALA A 31 -1.51 -9.00 -16.77
CA ALA A 31 -2.67 -9.75 -17.25
C ALA A 31 -3.59 -8.90 -18.14
N PHE A 32 -3.68 -7.59 -17.88
CA PHE A 32 -4.45 -6.63 -18.67
C PHE A 32 -3.69 -6.07 -19.88
N GLY A 33 -2.47 -6.57 -20.16
CA GLY A 33 -1.73 -6.27 -21.39
C GLY A 33 -0.63 -5.22 -21.27
N TYR A 34 -0.40 -4.63 -20.10
CA TYR A 34 0.76 -3.76 -19.90
C TYR A 34 2.04 -4.60 -19.84
N ARG A 35 3.05 -4.28 -20.66
CA ARG A 35 4.28 -5.09 -20.76
C ARG A 35 5.55 -4.33 -20.44
N ASP A 36 5.53 -3.00 -20.49
CA ASP A 36 6.68 -2.18 -20.18
C ASP A 36 6.85 -1.99 -18.66
N ALA A 37 8.10 -1.97 -18.20
CA ALA A 37 8.42 -1.87 -16.78
C ALA A 37 7.94 -0.56 -16.14
N ILE A 38 7.83 0.53 -16.90
CA ILE A 38 7.37 1.84 -16.40
C ILE A 38 5.88 1.74 -16.02
N SER A 39 5.05 1.20 -16.91
CA SER A 39 3.62 0.99 -16.67
C SER A 39 3.38 0.01 -15.54
N LEU A 40 4.10 -1.12 -15.54
CA LEU A 40 3.97 -2.15 -14.48
C LEU A 40 4.34 -1.59 -13.10
N ALA A 41 5.45 -0.83 -13.00
CA ALA A 41 5.86 -0.20 -11.74
C ALA A 41 4.87 0.87 -11.28
N THR A 42 4.35 1.68 -12.21
CA THR A 42 3.40 2.76 -11.90
C THR A 42 2.06 2.23 -11.43
N ILE A 43 1.50 1.23 -12.13
CA ILE A 43 0.23 0.59 -11.74
C ILE A 43 0.40 -0.20 -10.45
N GLY A 44 1.51 -0.93 -10.30
CA GLY A 44 1.89 -1.58 -9.03
C GLY A 44 1.98 -0.58 -7.87
N GLY A 45 2.53 0.60 -8.12
CA GLY A 45 2.57 1.68 -7.14
C GLY A 45 1.18 2.21 -6.78
N GLY A 46 0.28 2.32 -7.76
CA GLY A 46 -1.13 2.66 -7.53
C GLY A 46 -1.84 1.64 -6.64
N ALA A 47 -1.57 0.35 -6.85
CA ALA A 47 -2.07 -0.73 -5.99
C ALA A 47 -1.50 -0.67 -4.56
N ALA A 48 -0.30 -0.11 -4.38
CA ALA A 48 0.21 0.21 -3.06
C ALA A 48 -0.61 1.35 -2.43
N THR A 49 -0.59 2.55 -3.02
CA THR A 49 -1.48 3.67 -2.67
C THR A 49 -1.70 4.63 -3.84
N TYR A 50 -2.75 5.46 -3.75
CA TYR A 50 -3.02 6.53 -4.73
C TYR A 50 -1.97 7.66 -4.75
N ILE A 51 -0.97 7.63 -3.86
CA ILE A 51 0.16 8.56 -3.84
C ILE A 51 1.39 7.91 -4.49
N VAL A 52 1.67 6.66 -4.15
CA VAL A 52 2.85 5.93 -4.62
C VAL A 52 2.81 5.74 -6.14
N GLY A 53 1.64 5.49 -6.72
CA GLY A 53 1.45 5.38 -8.17
C GLY A 53 1.94 6.61 -8.93
N PRO A 54 1.34 7.81 -8.72
CA PRO A 54 1.78 9.05 -9.35
C PRO A 54 3.23 9.41 -9.11
N VAL A 55 3.75 9.21 -7.89
CA VAL A 55 5.16 9.49 -7.59
C VAL A 55 6.07 8.59 -8.42
N THR A 56 5.77 7.29 -8.49
CA THR A 56 6.51 6.32 -9.29
C THR A 56 6.43 6.66 -10.78
N GLY A 57 5.21 6.91 -11.30
CA GLY A 57 5.00 7.23 -12.70
C GLY A 57 5.69 8.52 -13.13
N THR A 58 5.61 9.57 -12.31
CA THR A 58 6.27 10.86 -12.59
C THR A 58 7.78 10.71 -12.59
N ALA A 59 8.35 9.96 -11.63
CA ALA A 59 9.78 9.72 -11.57
C ALA A 59 10.32 8.90 -12.76
N LEU A 60 9.49 8.03 -13.33
CA LEU A 60 9.88 7.14 -14.43
C LEU A 60 9.46 7.64 -15.83
N GLY A 61 8.67 8.71 -15.92
CA GLY A 61 8.16 9.24 -17.19
C GLY A 61 6.98 8.44 -17.77
N ALA A 62 6.11 7.91 -16.91
CA ALA A 62 4.87 7.25 -17.34
C ALA A 62 3.90 8.23 -18.02
N SER A 63 3.05 7.71 -18.91
CA SER A 63 2.00 8.53 -19.54
C SER A 63 0.96 9.01 -18.53
N SER A 64 0.28 10.11 -18.85
CA SER A 64 -0.80 10.68 -18.03
C SER A 64 -1.90 9.66 -17.73
N ASP A 65 -2.23 8.80 -18.69
CA ASP A 65 -3.32 7.85 -18.58
C ASP A 65 -2.97 6.73 -17.59
N VAL A 66 -1.73 6.25 -17.61
CA VAL A 66 -1.22 5.26 -16.65
C VAL A 66 -1.13 5.86 -15.25
N ALA A 67 -0.68 7.11 -15.14
CA ALA A 67 -0.66 7.82 -13.87
C ALA A 67 -2.08 7.99 -13.30
N ALA A 68 -3.05 8.41 -14.12
CA ALA A 68 -4.46 8.54 -13.72
C ALA A 68 -5.07 7.20 -13.28
N LEU A 69 -4.80 6.13 -14.03
CA LEU A 69 -5.23 4.77 -13.68
C LEU A 69 -4.66 4.34 -12.32
N SER A 70 -3.39 4.64 -12.06
CA SER A 70 -2.75 4.30 -10.77
C SER A 70 -3.40 5.01 -9.58
N VAL A 71 -3.84 6.26 -9.74
CA VAL A 71 -4.60 6.99 -8.71
C VAL A 71 -5.93 6.30 -8.45
N ALA A 72 -6.67 5.97 -9.52
CA ALA A 72 -7.99 5.33 -9.40
C ALA A 72 -7.91 4.00 -8.63
N ILE A 73 -6.91 3.17 -8.94
CA ILE A 73 -6.69 1.89 -8.25
C ILE A 73 -6.47 2.10 -6.74
N GLY A 74 -5.59 3.03 -6.37
CA GLY A 74 -5.28 3.32 -4.97
C GLY A 74 -6.47 3.91 -4.21
N LEU A 75 -7.31 4.72 -4.88
CA LEU A 75 -8.52 5.29 -4.29
C LEU A 75 -9.56 4.21 -4.02
N ILE A 76 -9.79 3.31 -4.99
CA ILE A 76 -10.70 2.16 -4.81
C ILE A 76 -10.24 1.34 -3.61
N LYS A 77 -8.94 0.99 -3.54
CA LYS A 77 -8.37 0.28 -2.39
C LYS A 77 -8.66 1.02 -1.08
N SER A 78 -8.38 2.33 -1.02
CA SER A 78 -8.60 3.13 0.19
C SER A 78 -10.07 3.12 0.63
N ILE A 79 -11.02 3.23 -0.31
CA ILE A 79 -12.45 3.17 -0.02
C ILE A 79 -12.82 1.79 0.52
N LEU A 80 -12.35 0.71 -0.11
CA LEU A 80 -12.61 -0.66 0.34
C LEU A 80 -12.04 -0.91 1.74
N VAL A 81 -10.81 -0.47 2.03
CA VAL A 81 -10.25 -0.57 3.38
C VAL A 81 -11.14 0.19 4.36
N MET A 82 -11.48 1.44 4.06
CA MET A 82 -12.31 2.26 4.95
C MET A 82 -13.66 1.63 5.28
N THR A 83 -14.37 1.12 4.27
CA THR A 83 -15.73 0.61 4.42
C THR A 83 -15.79 -0.80 4.98
N LEU A 84 -14.84 -1.68 4.62
CA LEU A 84 -14.86 -3.08 5.03
C LEU A 84 -14.20 -3.33 6.39
N THR A 85 -13.26 -2.48 6.82
CA THR A 85 -12.57 -2.64 8.11
C THR A 85 -13.51 -2.84 9.30
N PRO A 86 -14.53 -1.99 9.56
CA PRO A 86 -15.38 -2.17 10.74
C PRO A 86 -16.18 -3.49 10.71
N LEU A 87 -16.48 -4.00 9.51
CA LEU A 87 -17.19 -5.27 9.35
C LEU A 87 -16.28 -6.47 9.64
N ILE A 88 -15.01 -6.38 9.26
CA ILE A 88 -14.05 -7.50 9.34
C ILE A 88 -13.24 -7.48 10.65
N ALA A 89 -13.10 -6.31 11.29
CA ALA A 89 -12.26 -6.09 12.47
C ALA A 89 -12.45 -7.12 13.60
N PRO A 90 -13.69 -7.54 13.98
CA PRO A 90 -13.89 -8.56 15.00
C PRO A 90 -13.33 -9.93 14.60
N HIS A 91 -13.38 -10.26 13.31
CA HIS A 91 -12.93 -11.56 12.78
C HIS A 91 -11.41 -11.68 12.68
N ILE A 92 -10.71 -10.55 12.52
CA ILE A 92 -9.24 -10.51 12.42
C ILE A 92 -8.56 -10.11 13.74
N GLY A 93 -9.32 -9.91 14.81
CA GLY A 93 -8.79 -9.55 16.12
C GLY A 93 -8.16 -8.15 16.16
N LEU A 94 -8.71 -7.20 15.38
CA LEU A 94 -8.22 -5.82 15.31
C LEU A 94 -8.71 -5.02 16.53
N ASN A 95 -8.14 -5.31 17.70
CA ASN A 95 -8.63 -4.83 18.99
C ASN A 95 -7.54 -4.27 19.91
N ASN A 96 -6.29 -4.16 19.43
CA ASN A 96 -5.16 -3.69 20.23
C ASN A 96 -4.12 -2.93 19.39
N PRO A 97 -3.26 -2.09 20.00
CA PRO A 97 -2.27 -1.30 19.29
C PRO A 97 -1.35 -2.10 18.35
N ARG A 98 -0.96 -3.31 18.74
CA ARG A 98 -0.08 -4.17 17.93
C ARG A 98 -0.79 -4.66 16.67
N SER A 99 -2.04 -5.12 16.79
CA SER A 99 -2.86 -5.50 15.64
C SER A 99 -3.11 -4.31 14.69
N ALA A 100 -3.31 -3.10 15.25
CA ALA A 100 -3.50 -1.89 14.46
C ALA A 100 -2.23 -1.48 13.70
N LEU A 101 -1.04 -1.58 14.31
CA LEU A 101 0.25 -1.35 13.64
C LEU A 101 0.44 -2.31 12.45
N ILE A 102 0.16 -3.61 12.65
CA ILE A 102 0.29 -4.62 11.60
C ILE A 102 -0.73 -4.36 10.49
N PHE A 103 -1.98 -4.06 10.86
CA PHE A 103 -3.06 -3.76 9.93
C PHE A 103 -2.72 -2.56 9.04
N GLY A 104 -2.27 -1.45 9.65
CA GLY A 104 -1.86 -0.27 8.89
C GLY A 104 -0.69 -0.52 7.94
N GLY A 105 0.29 -1.32 8.38
CA GLY A 105 1.41 -1.74 7.55
C GLY A 105 1.05 -2.71 6.43
N LEU A 106 0.05 -3.60 6.60
CA LEU A 106 -0.37 -4.53 5.55
C LEU A 106 -1.30 -3.87 4.54
N MET A 107 -2.32 -3.14 5.02
CA MET A 107 -3.32 -2.54 4.15
C MET A 107 -2.75 -1.35 3.38
N GLY A 108 -1.84 -0.59 3.99
CA GLY A 108 -1.47 0.72 3.46
C GLY A 108 -2.69 1.65 3.40
N THR A 109 -2.58 2.77 2.69
CA THR A 109 -3.64 3.80 2.57
C THR A 109 -3.95 4.51 3.91
N THR A 110 -3.28 5.63 4.18
CA THR A 110 -3.44 6.36 5.46
C THR A 110 -4.89 6.76 5.73
N SER A 111 -5.61 7.27 4.73
CA SER A 111 -7.02 7.64 4.85
C SER A 111 -7.94 6.43 5.05
N GLY A 112 -7.74 5.37 4.27
CA GLY A 112 -8.51 4.12 4.39
C GLY A 112 -8.38 3.46 5.76
N VAL A 113 -7.14 3.31 6.24
CA VAL A 113 -6.85 2.73 7.56
C VAL A 113 -7.37 3.63 8.68
N ALA A 114 -7.14 4.93 8.62
CA ALA A 114 -7.61 5.85 9.66
C ALA A 114 -9.13 5.87 9.74
N GLY A 115 -9.83 5.94 8.60
CA GLY A 115 -11.30 5.92 8.56
C GLY A 115 -11.88 4.59 9.04
N GLY A 116 -11.31 3.47 8.60
CA GLY A 116 -11.74 2.13 9.01
C GLY A 116 -11.54 1.89 10.51
N LEU A 117 -10.39 2.31 11.07
CA LEU A 117 -10.12 2.23 12.50
C LEU A 117 -10.98 3.21 13.30
N ALA A 118 -11.27 4.41 12.78
CA ALA A 118 -12.15 5.36 13.47
C ALA A 118 -13.58 4.80 13.62
N ALA A 119 -14.05 4.05 12.63
CA ALA A 119 -15.33 3.34 12.70
C ALA A 119 -15.29 2.06 13.58
N THR A 120 -14.09 1.53 13.86
CA THR A 120 -13.89 0.30 14.65
C THR A 120 -13.62 0.62 16.12
N ASP A 121 -12.51 1.30 16.40
CA ASP A 121 -12.12 1.84 17.71
C ASP A 121 -11.19 3.06 17.48
N PRO A 122 -11.66 4.29 17.76
CA PRO A 122 -10.87 5.51 17.60
C PRO A 122 -9.50 5.51 18.30
N LYS A 123 -9.33 4.73 19.38
CA LYS A 123 -8.06 4.63 20.12
C LYS A 123 -6.97 3.93 19.31
N LEU A 124 -7.34 3.12 18.32
CA LEU A 124 -6.40 2.38 17.47
C LEU A 124 -5.87 3.23 16.30
N VAL A 125 -6.55 4.32 15.96
CA VAL A 125 -6.25 5.17 14.80
C VAL A 125 -4.79 5.63 14.73
N PRO A 126 -4.18 6.17 15.81
CA PRO A 126 -2.80 6.67 15.74
C PRO A 126 -1.79 5.56 15.38
N TYR A 127 -2.03 4.33 15.84
CA TYR A 127 -1.15 3.19 15.61
C TYR A 127 -1.20 2.72 14.15
N GLY A 128 -2.41 2.51 13.61
CA GLY A 128 -2.56 2.12 12.21
C GLY A 128 -2.19 3.22 11.22
N ALA A 129 -2.58 4.47 11.49
CA ALA A 129 -2.28 5.59 10.60
C ALA A 129 -0.78 5.86 10.48
N MET A 130 -0.02 5.71 11.57
CA MET A 130 1.44 5.86 11.56
C MET A 130 2.10 4.86 10.61
N THR A 131 1.77 3.56 10.74
CA THR A 131 2.36 2.50 9.89
C THR A 131 1.94 2.61 8.43
N ALA A 132 0.67 2.96 8.16
CA ALA A 132 0.19 3.24 6.80
C ALA A 132 0.88 4.47 6.15
N THR A 133 1.33 5.43 6.95
CA THR A 133 2.11 6.58 6.47
C THR A 133 3.52 6.16 6.10
N PHE A 134 4.19 5.38 6.95
CA PHE A 134 5.50 4.80 6.61
C PHE A 134 5.45 3.89 5.39
N TYR A 135 4.37 3.11 5.24
CA TYR A 135 4.09 2.34 4.05
C TYR A 135 4.12 3.21 2.78
N THR A 136 3.45 4.36 2.81
CA THR A 136 3.40 5.26 1.66
C THR A 136 4.80 5.82 1.35
N GLY A 137 5.51 6.31 2.38
CA GLY A 137 6.87 6.84 2.20
C GLY A 137 7.83 5.78 1.64
N LEU A 138 7.76 4.55 2.17
CA LEU A 138 8.58 3.45 1.69
C LEU A 138 8.20 3.03 0.27
N GLY A 139 6.90 2.98 -0.05
CA GLY A 139 6.43 2.72 -1.42
C GLY A 139 6.94 3.76 -2.41
N CYS A 140 6.92 5.05 -2.05
CA CYS A 140 7.45 6.13 -2.89
C CYS A 140 8.97 6.01 -3.10
N LEU A 141 9.71 5.46 -2.12
CA LEU A 141 11.13 5.18 -2.26
C LEU A 141 11.37 3.97 -3.17
N LEU A 142 10.70 2.85 -2.89
CA LEU A 142 10.95 1.56 -3.54
C LEU A 142 10.40 1.47 -4.96
N GLY A 143 9.26 2.12 -5.24
CA GLY A 143 8.58 2.10 -6.54
C GLY A 143 9.48 2.49 -7.71
N PRO A 144 10.02 3.72 -7.75
CA PRO A 144 10.88 4.17 -8.84
C PRO A 144 12.30 3.59 -8.78
N SER A 145 12.67 2.90 -7.69
CA SER A 145 14.01 2.35 -7.50
C SER A 145 14.03 0.82 -7.60
N VAL A 146 13.98 0.11 -6.47
CA VAL A 146 14.15 -1.34 -6.38
C VAL A 146 13.10 -2.08 -7.20
N VAL A 147 11.83 -1.66 -7.11
CA VAL A 147 10.74 -2.32 -7.83
C VAL A 147 10.88 -2.14 -9.33
N PHE A 148 11.12 -0.90 -9.79
CA PHE A 148 11.34 -0.62 -11.20
C PHE A 148 12.56 -1.37 -11.77
N ILE A 149 13.69 -1.36 -11.05
CA ILE A 149 14.89 -2.10 -11.47
C ILE A 149 14.61 -3.60 -11.58
N GLY A 150 13.89 -4.17 -10.60
CA GLY A 150 13.49 -5.58 -10.63
C GLY A 150 12.58 -5.91 -11.81
N LEU A 151 11.55 -5.09 -12.07
CA LEU A 151 10.65 -5.27 -13.21
C LEU A 151 11.38 -5.10 -14.54
N ARG A 152 12.28 -4.13 -14.64
CA ARG A 152 13.10 -3.88 -15.83
C ARG A 152 14.01 -5.07 -16.13
N ALA A 153 14.58 -5.73 -15.12
CA ALA A 153 15.42 -6.91 -15.34
C ALA A 153 14.64 -8.14 -15.83
N ILE A 154 13.33 -8.21 -15.56
CA ILE A 154 12.47 -9.35 -15.96
C ILE A 154 11.84 -9.10 -17.34
N PHE A 155 11.40 -7.87 -17.61
CA PHE A 155 10.56 -7.52 -18.76
C PHE A 155 11.25 -6.61 -19.78
N GLY A 156 12.52 -6.28 -19.59
CA GLY A 156 13.30 -5.35 -20.42
C GLY A 156 14.66 -5.91 -20.81
#